data_AF-A0AAN4YBQ9-F1
#
_entry.id   AF-A0AAN4YBQ9-F1
#
_cell.length_a   1.000
_cell.length_b   1.000
_cell.length_c   1.000
_cell.angle_alpha   90.00
_cell.angle_beta   90.00
_cell.angle_gamma   90.00
#
_symmetry.space_group_name_H-M   'P 1'
#
loop_
_entity.id
_entity.type
_entity.pdbx_description
1 polymer ?
#
loop_
_entity_poly.entity_id
_entity_poly.type
_entity_poly.pdbx_seq_one_letter_code
_entity_poly.pdbx_strand_id
1 'polypeptide(L)'
;MEDNLCAWQISLPQGLTILSAAGLRDEQQEPITNAEFFSRKFSVMISLRYYNIRTLLHRPTLASMVETCRHTTDDQGSQTLPLVGLHSLEICTESAIATIDIIYELVHASDWRANLLETWWFSLHYVFNAALAIIGVLWLCKSNYVLGLAMEQLATNARMYPDRAIAVLSQLVSGDAVTDRCRNILQQLTKLLNDHTSEIMSSL
;
A
#
# COMPACT_ATOMS: atom_id res chain seq x y z
N MET A 1 10.74 -8.12 -15.20
CA MET A 1 10.80 -8.40 -13.75
C MET A 1 9.42 -8.77 -13.22
N GLU A 2 8.37 -8.04 -13.62
CA GLU A 2 6.98 -8.42 -13.33
C GLU A 2 6.63 -9.82 -13.88
N ASP A 3 7.05 -10.16 -15.10
CA ASP A 3 6.85 -11.51 -15.67
C ASP A 3 7.49 -12.62 -14.80
N ASN A 4 8.64 -12.33 -14.18
CA ASN A 4 9.30 -13.29 -13.28
C ASN A 4 8.51 -13.46 -11.97
N LEU A 5 7.88 -12.39 -11.48
CA LEU A 5 7.01 -12.42 -10.31
C LEU A 5 5.70 -13.17 -10.59
N CYS A 6 5.11 -12.97 -11.76
CA CYS A 6 3.96 -13.74 -12.23
C CYS A 6 4.31 -15.23 -12.38
N ALA A 7 5.43 -15.55 -13.03
CA ALA A 7 5.91 -16.93 -13.15
C ALA A 7 6.16 -17.56 -11.77
N TRP A 8 6.76 -16.81 -10.85
CA TRP A 8 6.97 -17.24 -9.47
C TRP A 8 5.64 -17.52 -8.75
N GLN A 9 4.65 -16.64 -8.87
CA GLN A 9 3.32 -16.83 -8.28
C GLN A 9 2.66 -18.12 -8.79
N ILE A 10 2.77 -18.41 -10.09
CA ILE A 10 2.20 -19.61 -10.72
C ILE A 10 2.95 -20.88 -10.25
N SER A 11 4.23 -20.76 -9.90
CA SER A 11 5.07 -21.88 -9.46
C SER A 11 4.89 -22.26 -7.98
N LEU A 12 3.99 -21.60 -7.24
CA LEU A 12 3.78 -21.86 -5.82
C LEU A 12 3.25 -23.30 -5.58
N PRO A 13 3.79 -24.03 -4.59
CA PRO A 13 3.27 -25.35 -4.20
C PRO A 13 1.79 -25.34 -3.81
N GLN A 14 1.13 -26.49 -3.98
CA GLN A 14 -0.26 -26.66 -3.55
C GLN A 14 -0.42 -26.33 -2.06
N GLY A 15 -1.36 -25.45 -1.73
CA GLY A 15 -1.63 -24.96 -0.38
C GLY A 15 -0.98 -23.61 -0.03
N LEU A 16 -0.05 -23.11 -0.85
CA LEU A 16 0.47 -21.75 -0.77
C LEU A 16 -0.15 -20.89 -1.87
N THR A 17 -0.92 -19.88 -1.46
CA THR A 17 -1.55 -18.94 -2.39
C THR A 17 -1.29 -17.51 -1.98
N ILE A 18 -1.34 -16.61 -2.97
CA ILE A 18 -1.40 -15.18 -2.68
C ILE A 18 -2.81 -14.87 -2.17
N LEU A 19 -2.88 -14.46 -0.92
CA LEU A 19 -4.10 -14.14 -0.20
C LEU A 19 -4.49 -12.68 -0.42
N SER A 20 -5.79 -12.43 -0.42
CA SER A 20 -6.35 -11.10 -0.26
C SER A 20 -6.89 -10.93 1.15
N ALA A 21 -7.04 -9.69 1.60
CA ALA A 21 -7.68 -9.40 2.88
C ALA A 21 -9.14 -9.90 2.95
N ALA A 22 -9.85 -9.89 1.81
CA ALA A 22 -11.20 -10.47 1.74
C ALA A 22 -11.17 -11.98 2.05
N GLY A 23 -10.23 -12.72 1.45
CA GLY A 23 -10.05 -14.14 1.76
C GLY A 23 -9.78 -14.40 3.25
N LEU A 24 -8.96 -13.56 3.89
CA LEU A 24 -8.69 -13.66 5.34
C LEU A 24 -9.90 -13.31 6.21
N ARG A 25 -10.76 -12.39 5.77
CA ARG A 25 -12.00 -12.02 6.48
C ARG A 25 -13.03 -13.14 6.44
N ASP A 26 -13.17 -13.76 5.28
CA ASP A 26 -14.17 -14.81 5.03
C ASP A 26 -13.78 -16.14 5.70
N GLU A 27 -12.50 -16.33 6.02
CA GLU A 27 -12.00 -17.47 6.78
C GLU A 27 -12.39 -17.40 8.27
N GLN A 28 -13.58 -17.92 8.59
CA GLN A 28 -14.05 -18.05 9.97
C GLN A 28 -13.56 -19.32 10.67
N GLN A 29 -13.19 -20.35 9.92
CA GLN A 29 -12.82 -21.64 10.49
C GLN A 29 -11.35 -21.65 10.94
N GLU A 30 -11.16 -21.85 12.25
CA GLU A 30 -9.86 -22.04 12.86
C GLU A 30 -9.20 -23.32 12.32
N PRO A 31 -7.90 -23.27 11.93
CA PRO A 31 -7.17 -24.45 11.50
C PRO A 31 -7.16 -25.50 12.60
N ILE A 32 -7.53 -26.74 12.25
CA ILE A 32 -7.64 -27.85 13.20
C ILE A 32 -6.25 -28.42 13.48
N THR A 33 -5.38 -28.39 12.47
CA THR A 33 -4.03 -28.93 12.56
C THR A 33 -2.96 -27.83 12.51
N ASN A 34 -1.81 -28.10 13.13
CA ASN A 34 -0.64 -27.22 13.00
C ASN A 34 -0.23 -27.03 11.53
N ALA A 35 -0.36 -28.06 10.70
CA ALA A 35 -0.02 -27.99 9.28
C ALA A 35 -0.87 -26.95 8.54
N GLU A 36 -2.19 -26.92 8.79
CA GLU A 36 -3.09 -25.91 8.21
C GLU A 36 -2.75 -24.51 8.70
N PHE A 37 -2.50 -24.35 10.01
CA PHE A 37 -2.10 -23.08 10.59
C PHE A 37 -0.82 -22.54 9.95
N PHE A 38 0.23 -23.37 9.85
CA PHE A 38 1.48 -22.98 9.22
C PHE A 38 1.34 -22.73 7.71
N SER A 39 0.50 -23.49 7.00
CA SER A 39 0.22 -23.25 5.58
C SER A 39 -0.38 -21.85 5.35
N ARG A 40 -1.33 -21.44 6.20
CA ARG A 40 -1.89 -20.08 6.17
C ARG A 40 -0.87 -19.02 6.55
N LYS A 41 -0.07 -19.27 7.59
CA LYS A 41 1.00 -18.37 8.03
C LYS A 41 2.01 -18.12 6.92
N PHE A 42 2.45 -19.17 6.22
CA PHE A 42 3.33 -19.05 5.07
C PHE A 42 2.66 -18.35 3.89
N SER A 43 1.38 -18.61 3.64
CA SER A 43 0.61 -17.91 2.59
C SER A 43 0.53 -16.40 2.87
N VAL A 44 0.27 -15.99 4.12
CA VAL A 44 0.34 -14.58 4.54
C VAL A 44 1.73 -14.00 4.29
N MET A 45 2.77 -14.68 4.77
CA MET A 45 4.16 -14.22 4.60
C MET A 45 4.52 -14.04 3.12
N ILE A 46 4.17 -15.01 2.26
CA ILE A 46 4.45 -14.96 0.83
C ILE A 46 3.64 -13.86 0.14
N SER A 47 2.39 -13.65 0.54
CA SER A 47 1.52 -12.59 0.02
C SER A 47 2.10 -11.22 0.32
N LEU A 48 2.48 -10.97 1.57
CA LEU A 48 3.07 -9.70 1.99
C LEU A 48 4.39 -9.42 1.24
N ARG A 49 5.26 -10.43 1.10
CA ARG A 49 6.49 -10.30 0.31
C ARG A 49 6.21 -10.00 -1.16
N TYR A 50 5.25 -10.69 -1.74
CA TYR A 50 4.87 -10.51 -3.13
C TYR A 50 4.37 -9.09 -3.41
N TYR A 51 3.42 -8.60 -2.62
CA TYR A 51 2.91 -7.23 -2.76
C TYR A 51 3.96 -6.16 -2.42
N ASN A 52 4.83 -6.42 -1.44
CA ASN A 52 5.92 -5.49 -1.13
C ASN A 52 6.93 -5.39 -2.28
N ILE A 53 7.33 -6.51 -2.88
CA ILE A 53 8.25 -6.51 -4.03
C ILE A 53 7.62 -5.78 -5.22
N ARG A 54 6.34 -6.03 -5.53
CA ARG A 54 5.63 -5.32 -6.61
C ARG A 54 5.53 -3.81 -6.35
N THR A 55 5.21 -3.41 -5.12
CA THR A 55 5.25 -1.99 -4.72
C THR A 55 6.62 -1.37 -4.97
N LEU A 56 7.70 -2.04 -4.55
CA LEU A 56 9.07 -1.55 -4.73
C LEU A 56 9.51 -1.52 -6.20
N LEU A 57 9.03 -2.46 -7.02
CA LEU A 57 9.33 -2.52 -8.45
C LEU A 57 8.75 -1.33 -9.22
N HIS A 58 7.55 -0.90 -8.86
CA HIS A 58 6.85 0.19 -9.53
C HIS A 58 7.10 1.57 -8.91
N ARG A 59 7.65 1.63 -7.69
CA ARG A 59 8.00 2.89 -6.99
C ARG A 59 8.93 3.83 -7.78
N PRO A 60 9.94 3.37 -8.55
CA PRO A 60 10.77 4.27 -9.37
C PRO A 60 9.96 5.04 -10.42
N THR A 61 8.91 4.44 -10.99
CA THR A 61 8.02 5.14 -11.92
C THR A 61 7.27 6.27 -11.21
N LEU A 62 6.73 5.99 -10.02
CA LEU A 62 6.10 7.02 -9.18
C LEU A 62 7.09 8.16 -8.87
N ALA A 63 8.31 7.83 -8.44
CA ALA A 63 9.34 8.82 -8.14
C ALA A 63 9.69 9.70 -9.34
N SER A 64 9.83 9.10 -10.53
CA SER A 64 10.07 9.83 -11.77
C SER A 64 8.93 10.77 -12.15
N MET A 65 7.68 10.34 -11.95
CA MET A 65 6.49 11.15 -12.24
C MET A 65 6.33 12.31 -11.26
N VAL A 66 6.62 12.09 -9.97
CA VAL A 66 6.65 13.17 -8.95
C VAL A 66 7.77 14.17 -9.23
N GLU A 67 8.95 13.70 -9.65
CA GLU A 67 10.06 14.60 -9.99
C GLU A 67 9.76 15.43 -11.24
N THR A 68 9.17 14.82 -12.25
CA THR A 68 8.69 15.55 -13.45
C THR A 68 7.68 16.63 -13.06
N CYS A 69 6.73 16.30 -12.17
CA CYS A 69 5.76 17.27 -11.64
C CYS A 69 6.43 18.46 -10.95
N ARG A 70 7.48 18.21 -10.16
CA ARG A 70 8.23 19.26 -9.45
C ARG A 70 8.89 20.24 -10.42
N HIS A 71 9.32 19.77 -11.60
CA HIS A 71 9.94 20.62 -12.61
C HIS A 71 8.94 21.34 -13.52
N THR A 72 7.76 20.76 -13.77
CA THR A 72 6.75 21.39 -14.64
C THR A 72 5.99 22.54 -13.99
N THR A 73 6.04 22.69 -12.66
CA THR A 73 5.45 23.86 -11.99
C THR A 73 6.18 25.17 -12.30
N ASP A 74 7.44 25.10 -12.78
CA ASP A 74 8.23 26.26 -13.22
C ASP A 74 8.02 26.63 -14.70
N ASP A 75 7.44 25.76 -15.53
CA ASP A 75 7.33 25.94 -16.99
C ASP A 75 5.87 25.76 -17.44
N GLN A 76 5.23 26.82 -17.94
CA GLN A 76 3.78 26.90 -18.21
C GLN A 76 3.29 26.08 -19.42
N GLY A 77 3.80 24.86 -19.62
CA GLY A 77 3.37 23.93 -20.66
C GLY A 77 2.66 22.73 -20.06
N SER A 78 1.39 22.52 -20.41
CA SER A 78 0.64 21.30 -20.09
C SER A 78 1.28 20.10 -20.81
N GLN A 79 2.22 19.42 -20.14
CA GLN A 79 2.71 18.13 -20.65
C GLN A 79 1.67 17.04 -20.37
N THR A 80 1.70 15.95 -21.13
CA THR A 80 0.88 14.75 -20.95
C THR A 80 1.74 13.65 -20.31
N LEU A 81 1.28 13.03 -19.22
CA LEU A 81 2.04 11.99 -18.51
C LEU A 81 2.16 10.81 -19.47
N PRO A 82 3.33 10.18 -19.63
CA PRO A 82 3.46 9.00 -20.47
C PRO A 82 2.48 7.93 -19.99
N LEU A 83 1.60 7.44 -20.88
CA LEU A 83 0.59 6.41 -20.57
C LEU A 83 1.19 5.14 -19.95
N VAL A 84 2.46 4.85 -20.25
CA VAL A 84 3.23 3.73 -19.66
C VAL A 84 3.41 3.88 -18.14
N GLY A 85 3.42 5.12 -17.62
CA GLY A 85 3.51 5.38 -16.19
C GLY A 85 2.21 5.03 -15.44
N LEU A 86 1.06 5.19 -16.07
CA LEU A 86 -0.25 4.99 -15.44
C LEU A 86 -0.45 3.56 -14.94
N HIS A 87 -0.18 2.58 -15.79
CA HIS A 87 -0.33 1.17 -15.42
C HIS A 87 0.62 0.77 -14.28
N SER A 88 1.83 1.31 -14.28
CA SER A 88 2.80 1.12 -13.20
C SER A 88 2.28 1.69 -11.87
N LEU A 89 1.63 2.85 -11.90
CA LEU A 89 1.00 3.46 -10.73
C LEU A 89 -0.19 2.64 -10.21
N GLU A 90 -1.01 2.09 -11.10
CA GLU A 90 -2.12 1.21 -10.74
C GLU A 90 -1.60 -0.02 -9.99
N ILE A 91 -0.63 -0.74 -10.55
CA ILE A 91 -0.04 -1.93 -9.90
C ILE A 91 0.60 -1.57 -8.55
N CYS A 92 1.34 -0.46 -8.49
CA CYS A 92 1.94 0.04 -7.26
C CYS A 92 0.89 0.28 -6.18
N THR A 93 -0.20 0.96 -6.55
CA THR A 93 -1.29 1.33 -5.64
C THR A 93 -2.06 0.10 -5.17
N GLU A 94 -2.46 -0.79 -6.08
CA GLU A 94 -3.15 -2.04 -5.75
C GLU A 94 -2.32 -2.92 -4.82
N SER A 95 -1.01 -3.02 -5.08
CA SER A 95 -0.10 -3.79 -4.23
C SER A 95 0.06 -3.17 -2.84
N ALA A 96 0.17 -1.84 -2.76
CA ALA A 96 0.24 -1.12 -1.48
C ALA A 96 -1.07 -1.27 -0.68
N ILE A 97 -2.22 -1.16 -1.35
CA ILE A 97 -3.55 -1.39 -0.79
C ILE A 97 -3.65 -2.80 -0.21
N ALA A 98 -3.33 -3.83 -1.01
CA ALA A 98 -3.41 -5.21 -0.57
C ALA A 98 -2.51 -5.48 0.66
N THR A 99 -1.32 -4.86 0.69
CA THR A 99 -0.40 -4.95 1.83
C THR A 99 -1.02 -4.37 3.10
N ILE A 100 -1.55 -3.14 3.03
CA ILE A 100 -2.16 -2.47 4.19
C ILE A 100 -3.39 -3.24 4.66
N ASP A 101 -4.24 -3.68 3.73
CA ASP A 101 -5.47 -4.40 4.05
C ASP A 101 -5.19 -5.74 4.74
N ILE A 102 -4.26 -6.55 4.21
CA ILE A 102 -3.91 -7.84 4.85
C ILE A 102 -3.41 -7.61 6.27
N ILE A 103 -2.48 -6.65 6.46
CA ILE A 103 -1.92 -6.40 7.80
C ILE A 103 -2.98 -5.80 8.72
N TYR A 104 -3.86 -4.95 8.20
CA TYR A 104 -4.96 -4.40 8.97
C TYR A 104 -5.87 -5.50 9.52
N GLU A 105 -6.33 -6.43 8.68
CA GLU A 105 -7.19 -7.54 9.12
C GLU A 105 -6.52 -8.37 10.22
N LEU A 106 -5.23 -8.68 10.05
CA LEU A 106 -4.51 -9.53 11.00
C LEU A 106 -4.20 -8.82 12.32
N VAL A 107 -3.85 -7.53 12.29
CA VAL A 107 -3.57 -6.74 13.50
C VAL A 107 -4.84 -6.49 14.32
N HIS A 108 -5.99 -6.35 13.66
CA HIS A 108 -7.28 -6.09 14.32
C HIS A 108 -8.06 -7.38 14.62
N ALA A 109 -7.55 -8.55 14.23
CA ALA A 109 -8.16 -9.82 14.57
C ALA A 109 -8.08 -10.08 16.07
N SER A 110 -9.17 -10.57 16.65
CA SER A 110 -9.22 -11.01 18.06
C SER A 110 -9.21 -12.54 18.21
N ASP A 111 -8.86 -13.26 17.14
CA ASP A 111 -8.88 -14.72 17.05
C ASP A 111 -7.51 -15.28 16.62
N TRP A 112 -7.48 -16.56 16.20
CA TRP A 112 -6.27 -17.25 15.75
C TRP A 112 -5.52 -16.53 14.62
N ARG A 113 -6.19 -15.68 13.82
CA ARG A 113 -5.58 -14.93 12.71
C ARG A 113 -4.57 -13.91 13.20
N ALA A 114 -4.73 -13.38 14.41
CA ALA A 114 -3.74 -12.48 15.02
C ALA A 114 -2.34 -13.12 15.12
N ASN A 115 -2.27 -14.45 15.21
CA ASN A 115 -1.02 -15.21 15.31
C ASN A 115 -0.38 -15.56 13.95
N LEU A 116 -1.01 -15.15 12.84
CA LEU A 116 -0.49 -15.35 11.48
C LEU A 116 0.60 -14.34 11.12
N LEU A 117 0.58 -13.14 11.71
CA LEU A 117 1.70 -12.22 11.57
C LEU A 117 2.88 -12.76 12.39
N GLU A 118 4.00 -13.01 11.73
CA GLU A 118 5.16 -13.54 12.43
C GLU A 118 5.81 -12.46 13.28
N THR A 119 6.35 -11.43 12.63
CA THR A 119 7.20 -10.47 13.31
C THR A 119 6.87 -9.04 12.94
N TRP A 120 6.60 -8.27 13.98
CA TRP A 120 6.07 -6.92 13.88
C TRP A 120 6.94 -5.99 13.03
N TRP A 121 8.27 -6.13 13.03
CA TRP A 121 9.14 -5.24 12.25
C TRP A 121 8.95 -5.41 10.73
N PHE A 122 8.60 -6.61 10.25
CA PHE A 122 8.29 -6.84 8.85
C PHE A 122 6.97 -6.15 8.50
N SER A 123 5.95 -6.31 9.34
CA SER A 123 4.67 -5.63 9.18
C SER A 123 4.83 -4.11 9.18
N LEU A 124 5.61 -3.57 10.12
CA LEU A 124 5.94 -2.15 10.19
C LEU A 124 6.57 -1.65 8.89
N HIS A 125 7.61 -2.35 8.40
CA HIS A 125 8.29 -2.01 7.16
C HIS A 125 7.34 -2.05 5.95
N TYR A 126 6.50 -3.07 5.85
CA TYR A 126 5.57 -3.23 4.73
C TYR A 126 4.47 -2.17 4.73
N VAL A 127 3.85 -1.91 5.89
CA VAL A 127 2.81 -0.87 6.04
C VAL A 127 3.38 0.50 5.76
N PHE A 128 4.55 0.83 6.33
CA PHE A 128 5.16 2.13 6.15
C PHE A 128 5.50 2.39 4.67
N ASN A 129 6.11 1.43 3.98
CA ASN A 129 6.44 1.57 2.56
C ASN A 129 5.18 1.66 1.67
N ALA A 130 4.16 0.85 1.95
CA ALA A 130 2.89 0.89 1.23
C ALA A 130 2.20 2.26 1.41
N ALA A 131 2.16 2.78 2.64
CA ALA A 131 1.57 4.07 2.94
C ALA A 131 2.30 5.22 2.24
N LEU A 132 3.64 5.20 2.20
CA LEU A 132 4.43 6.19 1.46
C LEU A 132 4.18 6.14 -0.05
N ALA A 133 4.02 4.95 -0.63
CA ALA A 133 3.67 4.80 -2.04
C ALA A 133 2.29 5.42 -2.33
N ILE A 134 1.29 5.11 -1.49
CA ILE A 134 -0.06 5.68 -1.61
C ILE A 134 -0.07 7.20 -1.45
N ILE A 135 0.64 7.74 -0.45
CA ILE A 135 0.76 9.19 -0.26
C ILE A 135 1.39 9.84 -1.49
N GLY A 136 2.42 9.23 -2.08
CA GLY A 136 3.04 9.73 -3.31
C GLY A 136 2.07 9.73 -4.50
N VAL A 137 1.27 8.69 -4.65
CA VAL A 137 0.21 8.61 -5.69
C VAL A 137 -0.83 9.71 -5.47
N LEU A 138 -1.34 9.85 -4.25
CA LEU A 138 -2.33 10.88 -3.91
C LEU A 138 -1.79 12.29 -4.14
N TRP A 139 -0.50 12.52 -3.88
CA TRP A 139 0.13 13.81 -4.14
C TRP A 139 0.25 14.09 -5.64
N LEU A 140 0.66 13.10 -6.44
CA LEU A 140 0.71 13.20 -7.89
C LEU A 140 -0.68 13.52 -8.48
N CYS A 141 -1.73 12.84 -8.00
CA CYS A 141 -3.11 13.06 -8.41
C CYS A 141 -3.64 14.47 -8.08
N LYS A 142 -3.02 15.18 -7.13
CA LYS A 142 -3.35 16.57 -6.79
C LYS A 142 -2.56 17.60 -7.60
N SER A 143 -1.49 17.19 -8.27
CA SER A 143 -0.72 18.13 -9.10
C SER A 143 -1.50 18.54 -10.34
N ASN A 144 -1.18 19.71 -10.91
CA ASN A 144 -1.86 20.39 -12.04
C ASN A 144 -1.80 19.67 -13.40
N TYR A 145 -1.78 18.34 -13.39
CA TYR A 145 -1.78 17.53 -14.58
C TYR A 145 -3.22 17.29 -15.05
N VAL A 146 -3.45 17.19 -16.37
CA VAL A 146 -4.70 16.66 -16.93
C VAL A 146 -4.73 15.16 -16.67
N LEU A 147 -5.01 14.78 -15.42
CA LEU A 147 -5.15 13.42 -14.96
C LEU A 147 -6.55 12.96 -15.38
N GLY A 148 -6.62 12.10 -16.40
CA GLY A 148 -7.88 11.55 -16.87
C GLY A 148 -8.58 10.72 -15.79
N LEU A 149 -9.82 10.31 -16.06
CA LEU A 149 -10.72 9.57 -15.14
C LEU A 149 -10.05 8.41 -14.37
N ALA A 150 -9.10 7.70 -14.99
CA ALA A 150 -8.38 6.60 -14.34
C ALA A 150 -7.62 7.03 -13.08
N MET A 151 -7.04 8.23 -13.07
CA MET A 151 -6.26 8.73 -11.94
C MET A 151 -7.14 9.28 -10.82
N GLU A 152 -8.28 9.87 -11.18
CA GLU A 152 -9.31 10.25 -10.20
C GLU A 152 -9.86 9.01 -9.48
N GLN A 153 -10.13 7.94 -10.24
CA GLN A 153 -10.54 6.66 -9.66
C GLN A 153 -9.46 6.07 -8.76
N LEU A 154 -8.18 6.12 -9.19
CA LEU A 154 -7.07 5.63 -8.39
C LEU A 154 -6.93 6.40 -7.08
N ALA A 155 -7.02 7.74 -7.14
CA ALA A 155 -6.98 8.59 -5.95
C ALA A 155 -8.15 8.31 -5.01
N THR A 156 -9.36 8.15 -5.56
CA THR A 156 -10.57 7.82 -4.79
C THR A 156 -10.40 6.49 -4.06
N ASN A 157 -9.91 5.47 -4.75
CA ASN A 157 -9.66 4.15 -4.17
C ASN A 157 -8.59 4.21 -3.07
N ALA A 158 -7.55 5.02 -3.24
CA ALA A 158 -6.42 5.07 -2.33
C ALA A 158 -6.62 6.03 -1.12
N ARG A 159 -7.64 6.91 -1.16
CA ARG A 159 -7.80 8.04 -0.23
C ARG A 159 -7.82 7.66 1.26
N MET A 160 -8.44 6.54 1.61
CA MET A 160 -8.58 6.11 3.02
C MET A 160 -7.35 5.38 3.59
N TYR A 161 -6.43 4.95 2.74
CA TYR A 161 -5.36 4.05 3.13
C TYR A 161 -4.25 4.67 3.98
N PRO A 162 -3.92 5.98 3.89
CA PRO A 162 -3.03 6.62 4.85
C PRO A 162 -3.57 6.51 6.29
N ASP A 163 -4.87 6.77 6.50
CA ASP A 163 -5.50 6.66 7.82
C ASP A 163 -5.58 5.19 8.28
N ARG A 164 -5.89 4.27 7.36
CA ARG A 164 -5.87 2.83 7.66
C ARG A 164 -4.48 2.37 8.09
N ALA A 165 -3.42 2.82 7.42
CA ALA A 165 -2.04 2.51 7.79
C ALA A 165 -1.68 3.09 9.17
N ILE A 166 -2.10 4.32 9.47
CA ILE A 166 -1.93 4.92 10.80
C ILE A 166 -2.64 4.07 11.87
N ALA A 167 -3.85 3.57 11.59
CA ALA A 167 -4.56 2.67 12.51
C ALA A 167 -3.81 1.35 12.72
N VAL A 168 -3.23 0.75 11.68
CA VAL A 168 -2.36 -0.44 11.80
C VAL A 168 -1.17 -0.16 12.71
N LEU A 169 -0.41 0.90 12.44
CA LEU A 169 0.74 1.28 13.25
C LEU A 169 0.33 1.62 14.69
N SER A 170 -0.95 1.94 14.91
CA SER A 170 -1.48 2.21 16.24
C SER A 170 -1.64 0.99 17.13
N GLN A 171 -1.84 -0.17 16.52
CA GLN A 171 -2.10 -1.42 17.24
C GLN A 171 -0.97 -2.44 17.11
N LEU A 172 -0.03 -2.22 16.18
CA LEU A 172 1.03 -3.18 15.87
C LEU A 172 1.94 -3.48 17.08
N VAL A 173 2.58 -2.45 17.66
CA VAL A 173 3.37 -2.56 18.91
C VAL A 173 3.23 -1.25 19.68
N SER A 174 2.51 -1.28 20.79
CA SER A 174 2.35 -0.09 21.64
C SER A 174 3.65 0.25 22.38
N GLY A 175 4.10 1.51 22.29
CA GLY A 175 5.27 2.03 23.00
C GLY A 175 6.62 1.74 22.33
N ASP A 176 6.62 1.17 21.13
CA ASP A 176 7.85 1.04 20.33
C ASP A 176 8.17 2.36 19.61
N ALA A 177 9.35 2.91 19.89
CA ALA A 177 9.77 4.22 19.40
C ALA A 177 9.86 4.28 17.86
N VAL A 178 10.14 3.17 17.18
CA VAL A 178 10.21 3.12 15.71
C VAL A 178 8.80 3.16 15.12
N THR A 179 7.90 2.35 15.67
CA THR A 179 6.48 2.31 15.29
C THR A 179 5.83 3.69 15.48
N ASP A 180 6.08 4.35 16.62
CA ASP A 180 5.56 5.69 16.89
C ASP A 180 6.15 6.75 15.94
N ARG A 181 7.44 6.66 15.62
CA ARG A 181 8.07 7.54 14.64
C ARG A 181 7.44 7.37 13.25
N CYS A 182 7.27 6.14 12.78
CA CYS A 182 6.63 5.87 11.49
C CYS A 182 5.19 6.40 11.46
N ARG A 183 4.42 6.21 12.54
CA ARG A 183 3.07 6.75 12.68
C ARG A 183 3.05 8.27 12.60
N ASN A 184 3.93 8.94 13.35
CA ASN A 184 4.03 10.40 13.36
C ASN A 184 4.38 10.96 11.98
N ILE A 185 5.30 10.31 11.25
CA ILE A 185 5.63 10.68 9.88
C ILE A 185 4.41 10.56 8.98
N LEU A 186 3.68 9.44 9.02
CA LEU A 186 2.48 9.26 8.20
C LEU A 186 1.40 10.29 8.55
N GLN A 187 1.16 10.57 9.83
CA GLN A 187 0.21 11.61 10.25
C GLN A 187 0.57 13.00 9.72
N GLN A 188 1.85 13.38 9.78
CA GLN A 188 2.33 14.65 9.24
C GLN A 188 2.13 14.73 7.72
N LEU A 189 2.49 13.67 7.00
CA LEU A 189 2.33 13.61 5.54
C LEU A 189 0.86 13.63 5.12
N THR A 190 -0.01 12.88 5.80
CA THR A 190 -1.47 12.89 5.55
C THR A 190 -2.06 14.27 5.82
N LYS A 191 -1.60 14.96 6.86
CA LYS A 191 -2.03 16.34 7.14
C LYS A 191 -1.61 17.29 6.01
N LEU A 192 -0.35 17.26 5.59
CA LEU A 192 0.14 18.09 4.47
C LEU A 192 -0.64 17.82 3.17
N LEU A 193 -0.93 16.55 2.90
CA LEU A 193 -1.75 16.15 1.77
C LEU A 193 -3.14 16.79 1.85
N ASN A 194 -3.77 16.80 3.02
CA ASN A 194 -5.10 17.39 3.24
C ASN A 194 -5.08 18.92 3.18
N ASP A 195 -4.07 19.59 3.76
CA ASP A 195 -3.96 21.05 3.81
C ASP A 195 -3.85 21.67 2.40
N HIS A 196 -3.12 21.04 1.47
CA HIS A 196 -3.11 21.46 0.06
C HIS A 196 -4.48 21.37 -0.64
N THR A 197 -5.41 20.56 -0.11
CA THR A 197 -6.79 20.51 -0.63
C THR A 197 -7.56 21.78 -0.28
N SER A 198 -7.28 22.35 0.90
CA SER A 198 -7.97 23.54 1.40
C SER A 198 -7.53 24.81 0.68
N GLU A 199 -6.25 24.90 0.27
CA GLU A 199 -5.73 26.05 -0.48
C GLU A 199 -6.38 26.18 -1.86
N ILE A 200 -6.56 25.07 -2.59
CA ILE A 200 -7.22 25.04 -3.91
C ILE A 200 -8.71 25.41 -3.81
N MET A 201 -9.41 24.98 -2.75
CA MET A 201 -10.81 25.33 -2.54
C MET A 201 -11.04 26.79 -2.10
N SER A 202 -10.01 27.45 -1.56
CA SER A 202 -10.08 28.87 -1.15
C SER A 202 -9.79 29.85 -2.29
N SER A 203 -9.34 29.35 -3.44
CA SER A 203 -8.97 30.13 -4.63
C SER A 203 -9.96 29.94 -5.80
N LEU A 204 -11.09 29.26 -5.55
CA LEU A 204 -12.30 29.18 -6.36
C LEU A 204 -13.41 30.04 -5.74
#